data_AF-A0A355VBI0-F1
#
_entry.id   AF-A0A355VBI0-F1
#
_cell.length_a   1.000
_cell.length_b   1.000
_cell.length_c   1.000
_cell.angle_alpha   90.00
_cell.angle_beta   90.00
_cell.angle_gamma   90.00
#
_symmetry.space_group_name_H-M   'P 1'
#
loop_
_entity.id
_entity.type
_entity.pdbx_description
1 polymer ?
#
loop_
_entity_poly.entity_id
_entity_poly.type
_entity_poly.pdbx_seq_one_letter_code
_entity_poly.pdbx_strand_id
1 'polypeptide(L)'
;IRPDKSGRGGIAGIALEPGFLFSQEILQIAIPEMLAQTGTSGRQLAHLLIRAHQEHHRNHFPDIERAAEEVGGKQLPIHVDDMLAIIRKTGVKIKWFSRAPKEVKDEAGVKSLGTVRSFFDPPGTLYLNETLKKQTGRLKYDLALHIGHFTLHNKDGLKSVLLAGRSQSNNSSGRQTGSDLDAQDILNAWRDFECSFFAGALLCPKVPFRQLLDRNSYEVSVHKQLDVSPSVVMRRMTAVSPYPHWHYFDAYAPGTLKAVYRGNGIPLPWGNMRQVEDPCQHWSVFRMLADSQRGASAQISVLDTRDGPRIYCCESVPDRDMADNPHVLCAGIDLNPALDAAGSPAREIAQELKDACAQGGGDSAVPANVRRAILSAGRILNIAWVERGLANPARLICSRGSMCPRIPTCYPAVESADTLTVMERMQQEIKGDGKRGRRGLAR
;
A
#
# COMPACT_ATOMS: atom_id res chain seq x y z
N ILE A 1 7.70 -28.50 4.01
CA ILE A 1 7.91 -28.12 2.58
C ILE A 1 7.22 -26.78 2.38
N ARG A 2 7.85 -25.74 1.81
CA ARG A 2 7.12 -24.49 1.51
C ARG A 2 6.29 -24.69 0.23
N PRO A 3 5.02 -24.26 0.17
CA PRO A 3 4.28 -24.27 -1.09
C PRO A 3 4.96 -23.31 -2.07
N ASP A 4 5.23 -23.77 -3.29
CA ASP A 4 5.77 -22.91 -4.33
C ASP A 4 4.68 -21.93 -4.81
N LYS A 5 5.06 -20.68 -5.07
CA LYS A 5 4.12 -19.63 -5.44
C LYS A 5 3.87 -19.67 -6.95
N SER A 6 2.72 -20.23 -7.33
CA SER A 6 2.18 -20.19 -8.69
C SER A 6 2.07 -18.76 -9.27
N GLY A 7 2.00 -17.73 -8.41
CA GLY A 7 2.07 -16.31 -8.81
C GLY A 7 3.31 -15.59 -8.25
N ARG A 8 4.15 -15.02 -9.14
CA ARG A 8 5.19 -14.05 -8.74
C ARG A 8 4.50 -12.78 -8.21
N GLY A 9 4.58 -12.49 -6.90
CA GLY A 9 4.04 -11.28 -6.26
C GLY A 9 3.68 -11.47 -4.78
N GLY A 10 3.74 -10.39 -3.99
CA GLY A 10 3.39 -10.37 -2.56
C GLY A 10 4.31 -11.16 -1.61
N ILE A 11 4.14 -10.98 -0.29
CA ILE A 11 4.96 -11.67 0.73
C ILE A 11 4.91 -13.20 0.55
N ALA A 12 6.06 -13.88 0.58
CA ALA A 12 6.13 -15.34 0.55
C ALA A 12 5.48 -15.96 1.79
N GLY A 13 4.54 -16.89 1.59
CA GLY A 13 3.78 -17.54 2.65
C GLY A 13 4.58 -18.60 3.42
N ILE A 14 3.93 -19.17 4.44
CA ILE A 14 4.42 -20.32 5.20
C ILE A 14 3.82 -21.63 4.66
N ALA A 15 4.38 -22.75 5.08
CA ALA A 15 3.72 -24.04 4.97
C ALA A 15 2.63 -24.14 6.05
N LEU A 16 1.44 -24.62 5.69
CA LEU A 16 0.34 -24.86 6.63
C LEU A 16 0.42 -26.32 7.08
N GLU A 17 1.33 -26.61 8.01
CA GLU A 17 1.67 -27.96 8.44
C GLU A 17 1.73 -28.08 9.97
N PRO A 18 1.14 -29.12 10.59
CA PRO A 18 0.29 -30.15 9.98
C PRO A 18 -1.03 -29.59 9.45
N GLY A 19 -1.40 -29.93 8.21
CA GLY A 19 -2.54 -29.32 7.50
C GLY A 19 -3.88 -29.35 8.23
N PHE A 20 -4.13 -30.32 9.11
CA PHE A 20 -5.39 -30.39 9.86
C PHE A 20 -5.60 -29.21 10.83
N LEU A 21 -4.53 -28.61 11.36
CA LEU A 21 -4.60 -27.42 12.23
C LEU A 21 -5.05 -26.15 11.48
N PHE A 22 -5.07 -26.20 10.15
CA PHE A 22 -5.47 -25.11 9.27
C PHE A 22 -6.81 -25.41 8.57
N SER A 23 -7.63 -26.31 9.15
CA SER A 23 -9.02 -26.51 8.72
C SER A 23 -9.84 -25.23 8.91
N GLN A 24 -10.90 -25.07 8.12
CA GLN A 24 -11.78 -23.91 8.24
C GLN A 24 -12.38 -23.77 9.64
N GLU A 25 -12.76 -24.90 10.27
CA GLU A 25 -13.33 -24.95 11.62
C GLU A 25 -12.33 -24.45 12.68
N ILE A 26 -11.09 -24.95 12.66
CA ILE A 26 -10.06 -24.52 13.63
C ILE A 26 -9.68 -23.06 13.39
N LEU A 27 -9.57 -22.61 12.15
CA LEU A 27 -9.26 -21.20 11.84
C LEU A 27 -10.40 -20.26 12.27
N GLN A 28 -11.67 -20.65 12.11
CA GLN A 28 -12.81 -19.86 12.58
C GLN A 28 -12.83 -19.67 14.11
N ILE A 29 -12.28 -20.62 14.88
CA ILE A 29 -12.17 -20.53 16.34
C ILE A 29 -10.87 -19.80 16.77
N ALA A 30 -9.74 -20.13 16.16
CA ALA A 30 -8.42 -19.64 16.57
C ALA A 30 -8.13 -18.19 16.13
N ILE A 31 -8.73 -17.71 15.03
CA ILE A 31 -8.52 -16.33 14.56
C ILE A 31 -9.08 -15.29 15.54
N PRO A 32 -10.35 -15.35 16.01
CA PRO A 32 -10.88 -14.42 17.02
C PRO A 32 -10.01 -14.36 18.29
N GLU A 33 -9.59 -15.51 18.82
CA GLU A 33 -8.74 -15.60 20.00
C GLU A 33 -7.37 -14.94 19.77
N MET A 34 -6.71 -15.23 18.65
CA MET A 34 -5.45 -14.58 18.25
C MET A 34 -5.61 -13.06 18.08
N LEU A 35 -6.74 -12.58 17.54
CA LEU A 35 -7.00 -11.15 17.43
C LEU A 35 -7.15 -10.49 18.80
N ALA A 36 -7.92 -11.10 19.71
CA ALA A 36 -8.12 -10.62 21.07
C ALA A 36 -6.78 -10.55 21.84
N GLN A 37 -5.99 -11.64 21.83
CA GLN A 37 -4.67 -11.70 22.47
C GLN A 37 -3.67 -10.68 21.91
N THR A 38 -3.76 -10.36 20.61
CA THR A 38 -2.85 -9.38 19.96
C THR A 38 -3.36 -7.94 20.01
N GLY A 39 -4.60 -7.70 20.46
CA GLY A 39 -5.25 -6.38 20.38
C GLY A 39 -5.49 -5.91 18.94
N THR A 40 -5.67 -6.85 18.00
CA THR A 40 -5.91 -6.56 16.57
C THR A 40 -7.42 -6.50 16.32
N SER A 41 -7.92 -5.46 15.65
CA SER A 41 -9.36 -5.39 15.33
C SER A 41 -9.73 -6.23 14.10
N GLY A 42 -10.99 -6.69 14.02
CA GLY A 42 -11.52 -7.40 12.84
C GLY A 42 -11.35 -6.61 11.53
N ARG A 43 -11.47 -5.28 11.60
CA ARG A 43 -11.18 -4.35 10.48
C ARG A 43 -9.70 -4.37 10.06
N GLN A 44 -8.76 -4.40 11.01
CA GLN A 44 -7.33 -4.51 10.71
C GLN A 44 -7.00 -5.86 10.04
N LEU A 45 -7.64 -6.96 10.49
CA LEU A 45 -7.55 -8.26 9.82
C LEU A 45 -8.15 -8.19 8.40
N ALA A 46 -9.34 -7.60 8.21
CA ALA A 46 -9.94 -7.44 6.89
C ALA A 46 -9.01 -6.67 5.94
N HIS A 47 -8.39 -5.58 6.40
CA HIS A 47 -7.38 -4.85 5.63
C HIS A 47 -6.10 -5.66 5.36
N LEU A 48 -5.73 -6.66 6.18
CA LEU A 48 -4.66 -7.63 5.83
C LEU A 48 -5.12 -8.59 4.72
N LEU A 49 -6.31 -9.19 4.87
CA LEU A 49 -6.86 -10.16 3.93
C LEU A 49 -7.06 -9.55 2.53
N ILE A 50 -7.63 -8.33 2.46
CA ILE A 50 -7.79 -7.57 1.21
C ILE A 50 -6.43 -7.32 0.55
N ARG A 51 -5.41 -6.87 1.30
CA ARG A 51 -4.05 -6.65 0.74
C ARG A 51 -3.41 -7.94 0.24
N ALA A 52 -3.53 -9.04 0.98
CA ALA A 52 -3.04 -10.35 0.54
C ALA A 52 -3.75 -10.82 -0.75
N HIS A 53 -5.07 -10.60 -0.84
CA HIS A 53 -5.89 -10.91 -2.01
C HIS A 53 -5.52 -10.03 -3.22
N GLN A 54 -5.28 -8.72 -3.03
CA GLN A 54 -4.77 -7.83 -4.08
C GLN A 54 -3.36 -8.20 -4.54
N GLU A 55 -2.46 -8.54 -3.63
CA GLU A 55 -1.09 -8.97 -3.94
C GLU A 55 -1.08 -10.31 -4.70
N HIS A 56 -1.98 -11.24 -4.36
CA HIS A 56 -2.18 -12.51 -5.07
C HIS A 56 -2.66 -12.29 -6.52
N HIS A 57 -3.72 -11.50 -6.71
CA HIS A 57 -4.31 -11.23 -8.03
C HIS A 57 -3.61 -10.09 -8.81
N ARG A 58 -2.46 -9.59 -8.32
CA ARG A 58 -1.73 -8.45 -8.89
C ARG A 58 -2.61 -7.23 -9.22
N ASN A 59 -3.58 -6.95 -8.34
CA ASN A 59 -4.57 -5.89 -8.51
C ASN A 59 -5.47 -5.99 -9.77
N HIS A 60 -5.60 -7.16 -10.39
CA HIS A 60 -6.45 -7.36 -11.57
C HIS A 60 -7.77 -8.06 -11.21
N PHE A 61 -8.89 -7.33 -11.40
CA PHE A 61 -10.25 -7.78 -11.07
C PHE A 61 -11.16 -7.60 -12.31
N PRO A 62 -11.09 -8.48 -13.31
CA PRO A 62 -11.65 -8.26 -14.64
C PRO A 62 -13.16 -7.97 -14.66
N ASP A 63 -13.93 -8.58 -13.76
CA ASP A 63 -15.39 -8.38 -13.70
C ASP A 63 -15.78 -7.03 -13.09
N ILE A 64 -15.03 -6.54 -12.10
CA ILE A 64 -15.20 -5.18 -11.56
C ILE A 64 -14.74 -4.14 -12.59
N GLU A 65 -13.66 -4.40 -13.33
CA GLU A 65 -13.25 -3.56 -14.47
C GLU A 65 -14.35 -3.52 -15.55
N ARG A 66 -14.96 -4.66 -15.88
CA ARG A 66 -16.02 -4.76 -16.89
C ARG A 66 -17.27 -3.98 -16.47
N ALA A 67 -17.77 -4.18 -15.26
CA ALA A 67 -18.94 -3.47 -14.75
C ALA A 67 -18.75 -1.94 -14.74
N ALA A 68 -17.56 -1.47 -14.37
CA ALA A 68 -17.23 -0.05 -14.41
C ALA A 68 -17.13 0.50 -15.85
N GLU A 69 -16.55 -0.28 -16.77
CA GLU A 69 -16.44 0.08 -18.18
C GLU A 69 -17.79 0.09 -18.92
N GLU A 70 -18.72 -0.79 -18.54
CA GLU A 70 -20.09 -0.85 -19.05
C GLU A 70 -20.92 0.35 -18.55
N VAL A 71 -20.86 0.65 -17.25
CA VAL A 71 -21.59 1.79 -16.65
C VAL A 71 -21.07 3.14 -17.13
N GLY A 72 -19.75 3.29 -17.32
CA GLY A 72 -19.12 4.53 -17.79
C GLY A 72 -18.96 4.66 -19.30
N GLY A 73 -19.41 3.68 -20.10
CA GLY A 73 -19.23 3.69 -21.56
C GLY A 73 -17.77 3.82 -22.02
N LYS A 74 -16.81 3.44 -21.17
CA LYS A 74 -15.35 3.63 -21.33
C LYS A 74 -14.88 5.07 -21.59
N GLN A 75 -15.67 6.08 -21.18
CA GLN A 75 -15.33 7.49 -21.35
C GLN A 75 -14.08 7.91 -20.57
N LEU A 76 -13.21 8.72 -21.16
CA LEU A 76 -12.02 9.28 -20.51
C LEU A 76 -11.66 10.66 -21.10
N PRO A 77 -11.74 11.76 -20.32
CA PRO A 77 -12.37 11.86 -19.00
C PRO A 77 -13.90 11.68 -19.08
N ILE A 78 -14.50 11.20 -18.00
CA ILE A 78 -15.95 11.29 -17.75
C ILE A 78 -16.26 12.59 -17.01
N HIS A 79 -17.33 13.31 -17.37
CA HIS A 79 -17.68 14.59 -16.73
C HIS A 79 -18.61 14.39 -15.52
N VAL A 80 -18.63 15.37 -14.61
CA VAL A 80 -19.46 15.32 -13.40
C VAL A 80 -20.94 15.16 -13.75
N ASP A 81 -21.44 15.83 -14.80
CA ASP A 81 -22.84 15.76 -15.19
C ASP A 81 -23.25 14.39 -15.75
N ASP A 82 -22.36 13.68 -16.45
CA ASP A 82 -22.58 12.28 -16.86
C ASP A 82 -22.72 11.36 -15.64
N MET A 83 -21.86 11.55 -14.63
CA MET A 83 -21.91 10.77 -13.39
C MET A 83 -23.17 11.08 -12.57
N LEU A 84 -23.58 12.35 -12.52
CA LEU A 84 -24.87 12.74 -11.93
C LEU A 84 -26.05 12.15 -12.72
N ALA A 85 -25.96 12.05 -14.05
CA ALA A 85 -26.97 11.39 -14.88
C ALA A 85 -27.02 9.87 -14.65
N ILE A 86 -25.88 9.19 -14.50
CA ILE A 86 -25.81 7.77 -14.10
C ILE A 86 -26.52 7.57 -12.76
N ILE A 87 -26.21 8.38 -11.74
CA ILE A 87 -26.86 8.28 -10.42
C ILE A 87 -28.37 8.53 -10.51
N ARG A 88 -28.81 9.57 -11.27
CA ARG A 88 -30.24 9.85 -11.49
C ARG A 88 -30.97 8.67 -12.16
N LYS A 89 -30.34 7.98 -13.12
CA LYS A 89 -30.89 6.77 -13.76
C LYS A 89 -31.14 5.62 -12.77
N THR A 90 -30.40 5.54 -11.66
CA THR A 90 -30.68 4.56 -10.60
C THR A 90 -31.89 4.91 -9.71
N GLY A 91 -32.49 6.11 -9.88
CA GLY A 91 -33.59 6.61 -9.04
C GLY A 91 -33.15 7.24 -7.72
N VAL A 92 -31.85 7.36 -7.45
CA VAL A 92 -31.31 7.98 -6.24
C VAL A 92 -31.39 9.52 -6.33
N LYS A 93 -31.99 10.13 -5.32
CA LYS A 93 -32.07 11.60 -5.15
C LYS A 93 -30.75 12.12 -4.58
N ILE A 94 -30.28 13.27 -5.05
CA ILE A 94 -29.05 13.90 -4.56
C ILE A 94 -29.41 15.13 -3.73
N LYS A 95 -28.88 15.22 -2.52
CA LYS A 95 -28.96 16.39 -1.63
C LYS A 95 -27.57 16.91 -1.32
N TRP A 96 -27.47 18.23 -1.15
CA TRP A 96 -26.24 18.89 -0.74
C TRP A 96 -26.32 19.32 0.72
N PHE A 97 -25.20 19.28 1.45
CA PHE A 97 -25.08 19.78 2.82
C PHE A 97 -23.79 20.57 3.01
N SER A 98 -23.81 21.59 3.87
CA SER A 98 -22.61 22.33 4.25
C SER A 98 -22.16 21.92 5.65
N ARG A 99 -20.93 21.40 5.77
CA ARG A 99 -20.31 21.05 7.06
C ARG A 99 -18.79 21.15 6.95
N ALA A 100 -18.21 22.11 7.69
CA ALA A 100 -16.77 22.28 7.80
C ALA A 100 -16.11 21.09 8.55
N PRO A 101 -14.80 20.86 8.33
CA PRO A 101 -14.02 19.93 9.14
C PRO A 101 -14.04 20.30 10.63
N LYS A 102 -13.85 19.28 11.48
CA LYS A 102 -13.66 19.42 12.93
C LYS A 102 -12.42 18.66 13.36
N GLU A 103 -11.83 19.03 14.49
CA GLU A 103 -10.76 18.22 15.08
C GLU A 103 -11.30 16.85 15.52
N VAL A 104 -10.57 15.78 15.18
CA VAL A 104 -10.85 14.39 15.53
C VAL A 104 -9.53 13.75 15.98
N LYS A 105 -9.55 13.00 17.08
CA LYS A 105 -8.43 12.15 17.50
C LYS A 105 -8.56 10.78 16.85
N ASP A 106 -7.45 10.23 16.38
CA ASP A 106 -7.38 8.83 15.93
C ASP A 106 -7.14 7.84 17.09
N GLU A 107 -7.09 6.55 16.76
CA GLU A 107 -6.86 5.44 17.72
C GLU A 107 -5.50 5.55 18.44
N ALA A 108 -4.53 6.24 17.86
CA ALA A 108 -3.23 6.56 18.46
C ALA A 108 -3.24 7.88 19.26
N GLY A 109 -4.44 8.45 19.49
CA GLY A 109 -4.65 9.70 20.23
C GLY A 109 -4.27 10.98 19.48
N VAL A 110 -3.81 10.88 18.23
CA VAL A 110 -3.25 12.02 17.49
C VAL A 110 -4.37 12.86 16.88
N LYS A 111 -4.27 14.18 17.06
CA LYS A 111 -5.21 15.15 16.48
C LYS A 111 -5.06 15.20 14.94
N SER A 112 -6.18 15.20 14.24
CA SER A 112 -6.28 15.48 12.80
C SER A 112 -7.60 16.21 12.51
N LEU A 113 -7.75 16.78 11.31
CA LEU A 113 -9.03 17.35 10.88
C LEU A 113 -9.87 16.26 10.17
N GLY A 114 -11.13 16.11 10.57
CA GLY A 114 -12.07 15.16 9.97
C GLY A 114 -13.29 15.85 9.38
N THR A 115 -13.74 15.43 8.19
CA THR A 115 -15.04 15.85 7.64
C THR A 115 -15.74 14.74 6.86
N VAL A 116 -17.07 14.81 6.80
CA VAL A 116 -17.89 13.96 5.94
C VAL A 116 -17.87 14.55 4.53
N ARG A 117 -17.41 13.77 3.55
CA ARG A 117 -17.40 14.13 2.12
C ARG A 117 -18.75 13.86 1.49
N SER A 118 -19.25 12.65 1.69
CA SER A 118 -20.57 12.19 1.22
C SER A 118 -21.04 10.98 2.01
N PHE A 119 -22.32 10.66 1.93
CA PHE A 119 -22.87 9.39 2.39
C PHE A 119 -24.16 9.02 1.66
N PHE A 120 -24.40 7.72 1.51
CA PHE A 120 -25.70 7.21 1.07
C PHE A 120 -26.61 6.91 2.27
N ASP A 121 -27.88 7.25 2.11
CA ASP A 121 -28.97 7.03 3.06
C ASP A 121 -30.02 6.15 2.34
N PRO A 122 -29.99 4.82 2.58
CA PRO A 122 -30.88 3.88 1.90
C PRO A 122 -32.36 4.17 2.16
N PRO A 123 -33.26 3.91 1.19
CA PRO A 123 -33.00 3.27 -0.10
C PRO A 123 -32.71 4.25 -1.25
N GLY A 124 -32.57 5.56 -1.01
CA GLY A 124 -32.72 6.52 -2.12
C GLY A 124 -32.23 7.96 -1.96
N THR A 125 -31.43 8.32 -0.96
CA THR A 125 -30.81 9.68 -0.91
C THR A 125 -29.28 9.61 -0.79
N LEU A 126 -28.58 10.21 -1.76
CA LEU A 126 -27.15 10.49 -1.69
C LEU A 126 -26.94 11.92 -1.18
N TYR A 127 -26.22 12.06 -0.08
CA TYR A 127 -25.84 13.34 0.51
C TYR A 127 -24.38 13.68 0.14
N LEU A 128 -24.15 14.89 -0.39
CA LEU A 128 -22.83 15.39 -0.82
C LEU A 128 -22.47 16.69 -0.08
N ASN A 129 -21.24 16.81 0.39
CA ASN A 129 -20.75 18.04 1.02
C ASN A 129 -20.50 19.12 -0.04
N GLU A 130 -21.03 20.34 0.16
CA GLU A 130 -20.89 21.45 -0.79
C GLU A 130 -19.44 21.86 -1.10
N THR A 131 -18.50 21.57 -0.19
CA THR A 131 -17.06 21.74 -0.47
C THR A 131 -16.60 20.97 -1.72
N LEU A 132 -17.22 19.82 -2.03
CA LEU A 132 -16.93 19.04 -3.23
C LEU A 132 -17.24 19.80 -4.54
N LYS A 133 -18.18 20.76 -4.53
CA LYS A 133 -18.49 21.61 -5.70
C LYS A 133 -17.27 22.41 -6.18
N LYS A 134 -16.33 22.70 -5.28
CA LYS A 134 -15.06 23.40 -5.56
C LYS A 134 -13.87 22.46 -5.80
N GLN A 135 -14.10 21.14 -5.75
CA GLN A 135 -13.06 20.11 -5.81
C GLN A 135 -13.52 18.98 -6.73
N THR A 136 -13.68 19.30 -8.02
CA THR A 136 -14.23 18.44 -9.09
C THR A 136 -13.63 17.04 -9.14
N GLY A 137 -12.30 16.91 -9.12
CA GLY A 137 -11.62 15.60 -9.05
C GLY A 137 -11.87 14.79 -7.76
N ARG A 138 -12.29 15.41 -6.65
CA ARG A 138 -12.78 14.68 -5.45
C ARG A 138 -14.27 14.34 -5.57
N LEU A 139 -15.08 15.25 -6.12
CA LEU A 139 -16.50 15.00 -6.41
C LEU A 139 -16.66 13.79 -7.33
N LYS A 140 -15.89 13.73 -8.43
CA LYS A 140 -15.78 12.56 -9.31
C LYS A 140 -15.50 11.28 -8.53
N TYR A 141 -14.53 11.28 -7.60
CA TYR A 141 -14.22 10.09 -6.79
C TYR A 141 -15.38 9.65 -5.88
N ASP A 142 -16.03 10.60 -5.18
CA ASP A 142 -17.20 10.30 -4.36
C ASP A 142 -18.35 9.73 -5.21
N LEU A 143 -18.70 10.38 -6.32
CA LEU A 143 -19.74 9.90 -7.24
C LEU A 143 -19.41 8.51 -7.80
N ALA A 144 -18.16 8.26 -8.21
CA ALA A 144 -17.73 6.98 -8.74
C ALA A 144 -17.86 5.83 -7.72
N LEU A 145 -17.55 6.09 -6.46
CA LEU A 145 -17.64 5.10 -5.38
C LEU A 145 -19.10 4.79 -5.05
N HIS A 146 -19.99 5.79 -5.02
CA HIS A 146 -21.44 5.57 -4.85
C HIS A 146 -22.06 4.85 -6.05
N ILE A 147 -21.64 5.16 -7.29
CA ILE A 147 -22.05 4.38 -8.48
C ILE A 147 -21.62 2.91 -8.32
N GLY A 148 -20.38 2.65 -7.90
CA GLY A 148 -19.91 1.29 -7.62
C GLY A 148 -20.76 0.57 -6.58
N HIS A 149 -21.11 1.24 -5.48
CA HIS A 149 -22.00 0.69 -4.45
C HIS A 149 -23.41 0.37 -4.99
N PHE A 150 -23.95 1.21 -5.87
CA PHE A 150 -25.26 0.98 -6.48
C PHE A 150 -25.23 -0.15 -7.52
N THR A 151 -24.13 -0.30 -8.26
CA THR A 151 -23.95 -1.33 -9.30
C THR A 151 -23.60 -2.71 -8.72
N LEU A 152 -22.67 -2.78 -7.75
CA LEU A 152 -22.14 -4.05 -7.23
C LEU A 152 -22.96 -4.62 -6.07
N HIS A 153 -23.68 -3.77 -5.32
CA HIS A 153 -24.37 -4.17 -4.09
C HIS A 153 -25.86 -3.80 -4.07
N ASN A 154 -26.45 -3.49 -5.24
CA ASN A 154 -27.88 -3.16 -5.39
C ASN A 154 -28.40 -2.02 -4.47
N LYS A 155 -27.51 -1.15 -3.99
CA LYS A 155 -27.75 -0.10 -2.96
C LYS A 155 -28.02 -0.64 -1.54
N ASP A 156 -27.85 -1.94 -1.30
CA ASP A 156 -28.22 -2.61 -0.05
C ASP A 156 -27.12 -2.61 1.03
N GLY A 157 -27.54 -2.76 2.28
CA GLY A 157 -26.71 -3.26 3.39
C GLY A 157 -25.70 -2.30 4.02
N LEU A 158 -25.45 -1.09 3.49
CA LEU A 158 -24.42 -0.18 4.01
C LEU A 158 -24.79 1.30 4.00
N LYS A 159 -24.36 2.01 5.05
CA LYS A 159 -24.30 3.49 5.10
C LYS A 159 -22.90 3.94 4.72
N SER A 160 -22.60 3.96 3.42
CA SER A 160 -21.28 4.27 2.86
C SER A 160 -20.86 5.73 3.11
N VAL A 161 -20.45 6.05 4.35
CA VAL A 161 -19.97 7.36 4.77
C VAL A 161 -18.51 7.51 4.36
N LEU A 162 -18.22 8.40 3.42
CA LEU A 162 -16.87 8.76 3.01
C LEU A 162 -16.33 9.90 3.89
N LEU A 163 -15.25 9.64 4.63
CA LEU A 163 -14.56 10.64 5.43
C LEU A 163 -13.26 11.15 4.76
N ALA A 164 -12.91 12.39 5.08
CA ALA A 164 -11.52 12.89 5.03
C ALA A 164 -10.98 13.01 6.46
N GLY A 165 -9.66 12.96 6.62
CA GLY A 165 -8.95 12.80 7.88
C GLY A 165 -8.01 11.59 7.87
N ARG A 166 -7.16 11.49 8.90
CA ARG A 166 -6.19 10.39 9.09
C ARG A 166 -6.82 9.04 9.47
N SER A 167 -7.98 9.06 10.14
CA SER A 167 -8.68 7.85 10.57
C SER A 167 -9.00 6.92 9.38
N GLN A 168 -8.87 5.61 9.58
CA GLN A 168 -9.29 4.59 8.59
C GLN A 168 -10.81 4.36 8.58
N SER A 169 -11.59 5.15 9.31
CA SER A 169 -13.03 5.00 9.47
C SER A 169 -13.83 5.47 8.24
N ASN A 170 -14.07 4.55 7.30
CA ASN A 170 -15.38 4.45 6.64
C ASN A 170 -16.21 3.45 7.46
N ASN A 171 -17.45 3.80 7.79
CA ASN A 171 -18.33 3.09 8.74
C ASN A 171 -17.84 3.05 10.20
N SER A 172 -18.57 3.76 11.07
CA SER A 172 -18.98 3.23 12.37
C SER A 172 -20.34 3.83 12.76
N SER A 173 -21.38 2.99 12.81
CA SER A 173 -22.73 3.37 13.22
C SER A 173 -22.91 3.27 14.74
N GLY A 174 -22.06 3.97 15.49
CA GLY A 174 -22.22 4.22 16.93
C GLY A 174 -22.12 3.01 17.88
N ARG A 175 -21.87 1.79 17.39
CA ARG A 175 -21.54 0.65 18.25
C ARG A 175 -20.16 0.83 18.88
N GLN A 176 -20.07 0.47 20.16
CA GLN A 176 -18.83 0.52 20.93
C GLN A 176 -17.81 -0.48 20.38
N THR A 177 -16.53 -0.24 20.67
CA THR A 177 -15.41 -1.12 20.32
C THR A 177 -15.43 -2.39 21.20
N GLY A 178 -16.32 -3.32 20.86
CA GLY A 178 -16.23 -4.70 21.34
C GLY A 178 -14.98 -5.39 20.75
N SER A 179 -14.44 -6.36 21.48
CA SER A 179 -13.35 -7.23 21.01
C SER A 179 -13.80 -8.28 20.00
N ASP A 180 -15.11 -8.47 19.83
CA ASP A 180 -15.68 -9.54 19.03
C ASP A 180 -15.44 -9.33 17.53
N LEU A 181 -15.06 -10.39 16.84
CA LEU A 181 -14.87 -10.41 15.40
C LEU A 181 -16.24 -10.35 14.68
N ASP A 182 -16.79 -9.16 14.47
CA ASP A 182 -17.98 -9.00 13.63
C ASP A 182 -17.62 -9.32 12.17
N ALA A 183 -18.17 -10.43 11.65
CA ALA A 183 -18.03 -10.81 10.24
C ALA A 183 -18.57 -9.73 9.29
N GLN A 184 -19.52 -8.92 9.75
CA GLN A 184 -20.04 -7.78 9.00
C GLN A 184 -18.94 -6.74 8.74
N ASP A 185 -18.00 -6.52 9.66
CA ASP A 185 -16.90 -5.55 9.45
C ASP A 185 -15.90 -6.02 8.38
N ILE A 186 -15.69 -7.33 8.26
CA ILE A 186 -14.89 -7.92 7.17
C ILE A 186 -15.60 -7.74 5.82
N LEU A 187 -16.91 -8.01 5.77
CA LEU A 187 -17.75 -7.80 4.59
C LEU A 187 -17.83 -6.32 4.20
N ASN A 188 -17.94 -5.41 5.18
CA ASN A 188 -17.96 -3.96 4.97
C ASN A 188 -16.64 -3.48 4.33
N ALA A 189 -15.50 -3.92 4.87
CA ALA A 189 -14.19 -3.57 4.33
C ALA A 189 -13.96 -4.14 2.91
N TRP A 190 -14.47 -5.34 2.63
CA TRP A 190 -14.44 -5.92 1.27
C TRP A 190 -15.26 -5.08 0.28
N ARG A 191 -16.51 -4.72 0.63
CA ARG A 191 -17.37 -3.85 -0.19
C ARG A 191 -16.77 -2.46 -0.41
N ASP A 192 -16.18 -1.85 0.63
CA ASP A 192 -15.43 -0.59 0.54
C ASP A 192 -14.26 -0.71 -0.46
N PHE A 193 -13.55 -1.86 -0.48
CA PHE A 193 -12.50 -2.15 -1.46
C PHE A 193 -13.05 -2.30 -2.89
N GLU A 194 -14.11 -3.09 -3.09
CA GLU A 194 -14.72 -3.30 -4.41
C GLU A 194 -15.22 -1.98 -5.01
N CYS A 195 -15.93 -1.16 -4.23
CA CYS A 195 -16.40 0.15 -4.65
C CYS A 195 -15.24 1.13 -4.95
N SER A 196 -14.14 1.05 -4.19
CA SER A 196 -12.92 1.84 -4.41
C SER A 196 -12.17 1.43 -5.68
N PHE A 197 -12.12 0.13 -5.99
CA PHE A 197 -11.53 -0.37 -7.24
C PHE A 197 -12.41 -0.05 -8.45
N PHE A 198 -13.72 -0.25 -8.34
CA PHE A 198 -14.71 0.17 -9.35
C PHE A 198 -14.59 1.66 -9.65
N ALA A 199 -14.47 2.51 -8.62
CA ALA A 199 -14.30 3.95 -8.80
C ALA A 199 -13.04 4.31 -9.61
N GLY A 200 -11.94 3.59 -9.37
CA GLY A 200 -10.71 3.72 -10.17
C GLY A 200 -10.88 3.24 -11.61
N ALA A 201 -11.66 2.17 -11.85
CA ALA A 201 -11.93 1.67 -13.20
C ALA A 201 -12.92 2.56 -13.98
N LEU A 202 -13.90 3.18 -13.32
CA LEU A 202 -14.88 4.09 -13.92
C LEU A 202 -14.24 5.41 -14.35
N LEU A 203 -13.42 6.01 -13.48
CA LEU A 203 -12.74 7.28 -13.76
C LEU A 203 -11.55 7.11 -14.72
N CYS A 204 -10.98 5.89 -14.78
CA CYS A 204 -9.83 5.55 -15.62
C CYS A 204 -10.03 4.16 -16.26
N PRO A 205 -10.87 4.05 -17.31
CA PRO A 205 -11.11 2.82 -18.07
C PRO A 205 -9.82 2.21 -18.62
N LYS A 206 -9.70 0.88 -18.61
CA LYS A 206 -8.44 0.15 -18.74
C LYS A 206 -7.67 0.49 -20.01
N VAL A 207 -8.32 0.38 -21.18
CA VAL A 207 -7.67 0.59 -22.47
C VAL A 207 -7.40 2.07 -22.75
N PRO A 208 -8.37 3.00 -22.61
CA PRO A 208 -8.12 4.44 -22.78
C PRO A 208 -7.07 4.99 -21.81
N PHE A 209 -7.11 4.59 -20.53
CA PHE A 209 -6.17 5.11 -19.53
C PHE A 209 -4.77 4.56 -19.71
N ARG A 210 -4.61 3.29 -20.10
CA ARG A 210 -3.28 2.76 -20.49
C ARG A 210 -2.71 3.54 -21.68
N GLN A 211 -3.49 3.77 -22.73
CA GLN A 211 -3.05 4.59 -23.87
C GLN A 211 -2.67 6.03 -23.48
N LEU A 212 -3.36 6.62 -22.50
CA LEU A 212 -2.99 7.93 -21.96
C LEU A 212 -1.66 7.88 -21.20
N LEU A 213 -1.45 6.86 -20.35
CA LEU A 213 -0.19 6.66 -19.63
C LEU A 213 0.99 6.44 -20.58
N ASP A 214 0.80 5.59 -21.60
CA ASP A 214 1.83 5.29 -22.61
C ASP A 214 2.22 6.57 -23.40
N ARG A 215 1.24 7.43 -23.75
CA ARG A 215 1.48 8.72 -24.43
C ARG A 215 2.14 9.78 -23.55
N ASN A 216 2.06 9.65 -22.22
CA ASN A 216 2.62 10.59 -21.24
C ASN A 216 3.73 9.94 -20.39
N SER A 217 4.36 8.87 -20.87
CA SER A 217 5.45 8.13 -20.21
C SER A 217 5.25 7.86 -18.71
N TYR A 218 4.03 7.46 -18.34
CA TYR A 218 3.57 7.18 -16.96
C TYR A 218 3.77 8.36 -15.98
N GLU A 219 3.68 9.60 -16.46
CA GLU A 219 3.63 10.78 -15.62
C GLU A 219 2.39 10.83 -14.71
N VAL A 220 2.58 11.17 -13.44
CA VAL A 220 1.46 11.39 -12.51
C VAL A 220 0.65 12.64 -12.89
N SER A 221 1.28 13.60 -13.58
CA SER A 221 0.68 14.89 -13.96
C SER A 221 -0.58 14.77 -14.85
N VAL A 222 -0.81 13.62 -15.50
CA VAL A 222 -2.05 13.32 -16.25
C VAL A 222 -3.31 13.43 -15.38
N HIS A 223 -3.19 13.36 -14.04
CA HIS A 223 -4.30 13.60 -13.12
C HIS A 223 -4.96 14.98 -13.33
N LYS A 224 -4.19 15.97 -13.83
CA LYS A 224 -4.67 17.32 -14.17
C LYS A 224 -5.46 17.32 -15.48
N GLN A 225 -5.03 16.55 -16.48
CA GLN A 225 -5.72 16.41 -17.77
C GLN A 225 -7.09 15.72 -17.59
N LEU A 226 -7.19 14.78 -16.66
CA LEU A 226 -8.41 14.06 -16.33
C LEU A 226 -9.31 14.76 -15.30
N ASP A 227 -8.79 15.79 -14.61
CA ASP A 227 -9.38 16.37 -13.41
C ASP A 227 -9.79 15.26 -12.40
N VAL A 228 -8.78 14.56 -11.88
CA VAL A 228 -8.89 13.61 -10.76
C VAL A 228 -7.74 13.85 -9.76
N SER A 229 -7.82 13.26 -8.56
CA SER A 229 -6.69 13.33 -7.63
C SER A 229 -5.52 12.47 -8.10
N PRO A 230 -4.26 12.83 -7.80
CA PRO A 230 -3.09 12.01 -8.14
C PRO A 230 -3.20 10.59 -7.57
N SER A 231 -3.84 10.42 -6.42
CA SER A 231 -4.13 9.10 -5.80
C SER A 231 -4.94 8.16 -6.70
N VAL A 232 -5.84 8.66 -7.56
CA VAL A 232 -6.60 7.82 -8.51
C VAL A 232 -5.68 7.32 -9.62
N VAL A 233 -4.92 8.22 -10.24
CA VAL A 233 -3.94 7.90 -11.29
C VAL A 233 -2.90 6.90 -10.78
N MET A 234 -2.27 7.20 -9.64
CA MET A 234 -1.21 6.38 -9.06
C MET A 234 -1.70 5.00 -8.60
N ARG A 235 -2.93 4.87 -8.08
CA ARG A 235 -3.52 3.54 -7.80
C ARG A 235 -3.90 2.78 -9.06
N ARG A 236 -4.40 3.46 -10.10
CA ARG A 236 -4.85 2.79 -11.33
C ARG A 236 -3.69 2.34 -12.21
N MET A 237 -2.56 3.07 -12.23
CA MET A 237 -1.30 2.65 -12.87
C MET A 237 -0.93 1.20 -12.52
N THR A 238 -1.05 0.81 -11.25
CA THR A 238 -0.66 -0.53 -10.76
C THR A 238 -1.58 -1.67 -11.23
N ALA A 239 -2.73 -1.35 -11.83
CA ALA A 239 -3.71 -2.31 -12.34
C ALA A 239 -3.84 -2.32 -13.89
N VAL A 240 -3.37 -1.27 -14.58
CA VAL A 240 -3.46 -1.16 -16.05
C VAL A 240 -2.12 -1.24 -16.78
N SER A 241 -0.99 -1.03 -16.08
CA SER A 241 0.34 -1.15 -16.67
C SER A 241 0.59 -2.59 -17.16
N PRO A 242 1.22 -2.79 -18.32
CA PRO A 242 1.65 -4.13 -18.75
C PRO A 242 2.77 -4.70 -17.87
N TYR A 243 3.50 -3.83 -17.13
CA TYR A 243 4.49 -4.25 -16.16
C TYR A 243 3.81 -4.53 -14.81
N PRO A 244 3.96 -5.71 -14.19
CA PRO A 244 3.19 -6.06 -12.99
C PRO A 244 3.89 -5.67 -11.66
N HIS A 245 5.16 -5.30 -11.69
CA HIS A 245 6.00 -5.17 -10.49
C HIS A 245 5.90 -3.77 -9.84
N TRP A 246 4.68 -3.34 -9.52
CA TRP A 246 4.37 -2.06 -8.88
C TRP A 246 4.16 -2.17 -7.36
N HIS A 247 4.27 -1.02 -6.70
CA HIS A 247 3.73 -0.75 -5.37
C HIS A 247 3.12 0.66 -5.32
N TYR A 248 2.23 0.88 -4.36
CA TYR A 248 1.61 2.17 -4.05
C TYR A 248 1.43 2.34 -2.54
N PHE A 249 1.68 3.55 -2.05
CA PHE A 249 1.48 3.96 -0.66
C PHE A 249 0.75 5.31 -0.58
N ASP A 250 -0.16 5.45 0.39
CA ASP A 250 -0.78 6.71 0.82
C ASP A 250 -0.45 6.92 2.29
N ALA A 251 0.42 7.89 2.60
CA ALA A 251 1.07 8.03 3.90
C ALA A 251 0.83 9.40 4.54
N TYR A 252 0.36 9.41 5.79
CA TYR A 252 0.18 10.60 6.61
C TYR A 252 1.22 10.58 7.75
N ALA A 253 1.62 11.75 8.24
CA ALA A 253 2.54 11.86 9.36
C ALA A 253 1.80 11.74 10.72
N PRO A 254 2.34 11.00 11.71
CA PRO A 254 3.36 9.93 11.62
C PRO A 254 2.73 8.58 11.19
N GLY A 255 3.52 7.62 10.71
CA GLY A 255 3.14 6.37 9.96
C GLY A 255 1.99 5.33 10.58
N THR A 256 1.06 6.14 9.87
CA THR A 256 -0.31 6.20 9.27
C THR A 256 -0.22 5.95 7.76
N LEU A 257 -0.15 4.68 7.34
CA LEU A 257 -0.42 4.29 5.95
C LEU A 257 -1.92 4.03 5.79
N LYS A 258 -2.59 4.85 4.97
CA LYS A 258 -4.04 4.81 4.74
C LYS A 258 -4.44 3.81 3.65
N ALA A 259 -3.60 3.65 2.62
CA ALA A 259 -3.77 2.66 1.56
C ALA A 259 -2.41 2.12 1.11
N VAL A 260 -2.35 0.82 0.80
CA VAL A 260 -1.10 0.12 0.43
C VAL A 260 -1.37 -0.98 -0.60
N TYR A 261 -0.56 -1.04 -1.66
CA TYR A 261 -0.49 -2.16 -2.60
C TYR A 261 0.99 -2.50 -2.91
N ARG A 262 1.32 -3.79 -3.08
CA ARG A 262 2.72 -4.27 -3.18
C ARG A 262 2.85 -5.48 -4.12
N GLY A 263 2.42 -5.33 -5.38
CA GLY A 263 2.54 -6.37 -6.41
C GLY A 263 3.98 -6.88 -6.63
N ASN A 264 4.98 -6.00 -6.45
CA ASN A 264 6.40 -6.37 -6.45
C ASN A 264 6.90 -7.11 -5.18
N GLY A 265 6.08 -7.27 -4.14
CA GLY A 265 6.48 -7.92 -2.89
C GLY A 265 7.41 -7.10 -1.99
N ILE A 266 7.58 -5.79 -2.23
CA ILE A 266 8.35 -4.89 -1.35
C ILE A 266 7.85 -5.02 0.11
N PRO A 267 8.73 -5.03 1.13
CA PRO A 267 8.28 -4.98 2.53
C PRO A 267 7.52 -3.68 2.84
N LEU A 268 6.75 -3.67 3.93
CA LEU A 268 6.16 -2.45 4.43
C LEU A 268 7.22 -1.58 5.13
N PRO A 269 7.19 -0.24 4.99
CA PRO A 269 8.15 0.67 5.64
C PRO A 269 7.81 0.98 7.11
N TRP A 270 6.53 0.87 7.49
CA TRP A 270 6.01 0.86 8.86
C TRP A 270 4.91 -0.21 8.95
N GLY A 271 4.55 -0.73 10.12
CA GLY A 271 3.55 -1.80 10.26
C GLY A 271 2.15 -1.26 10.56
N ASN A 272 1.20 -1.35 9.63
CA ASN A 272 -0.14 -0.72 9.73
C ASN A 272 -1.07 -1.14 10.92
N MET A 273 -0.57 -1.83 11.94
CA MET A 273 -1.34 -2.30 13.11
C MET A 273 -0.79 -1.78 14.44
N ARG A 274 0.50 -1.44 14.50
CA ARG A 274 1.14 -0.81 15.67
C ARG A 274 2.24 0.11 15.17
N GLN A 275 2.35 1.29 15.78
CA GLN A 275 3.42 2.24 15.49
C GLN A 275 4.78 1.53 15.63
N VAL A 276 5.55 1.46 14.54
CA VAL A 276 6.87 0.82 14.54
C VAL A 276 7.86 1.76 15.22
N GLU A 277 8.67 1.21 16.12
CA GLU A 277 9.66 1.94 16.91
C GLU A 277 10.83 2.43 16.02
N ASP A 278 11.32 1.58 15.12
CA ASP A 278 12.43 1.87 14.19
C ASP A 278 12.05 1.91 12.68
N PRO A 279 11.23 2.88 12.21
CA PRO A 279 10.88 3.02 10.80
C PRO A 279 12.02 3.73 10.04
N CYS A 280 12.50 3.13 8.95
CA CYS A 280 13.66 3.62 8.20
C CYS A 280 13.39 4.99 7.54
N GLN A 281 13.99 6.06 8.07
CA GLN A 281 13.77 7.45 7.65
C GLN A 281 14.25 7.78 6.22
N HIS A 282 14.90 6.85 5.51
CA HIS A 282 15.47 7.10 4.18
C HIS A 282 14.55 6.79 2.99
N TRP A 283 13.38 6.19 3.22
CA TRP A 283 12.38 5.99 2.16
C TRP A 283 11.83 7.35 1.68
N SER A 284 11.64 7.50 0.37
CA SER A 284 11.17 8.76 -0.27
C SER A 284 9.95 9.37 0.40
N VAL A 285 8.97 8.52 0.74
CA VAL A 285 7.71 8.88 1.38
C VAL A 285 7.88 9.58 2.73
N PHE A 286 8.83 9.14 3.58
CA PHE A 286 9.07 9.77 4.89
C PHE A 286 9.87 11.06 4.76
N ARG A 287 10.89 11.07 3.88
CA ARG A 287 11.70 12.27 3.64
C ARG A 287 10.85 13.46 3.20
N MET A 288 9.81 13.23 2.42
CA MET A 288 8.91 14.29 1.93
C MET A 288 7.72 14.57 2.86
N LEU A 289 7.41 13.69 3.81
CA LEU A 289 6.57 14.04 4.97
C LEU A 289 7.32 14.99 5.94
N ALA A 290 8.63 14.81 6.07
CA ALA A 290 9.49 15.70 6.88
C ALA A 290 9.83 17.02 6.17
N ASP A 291 10.08 16.99 4.86
CA ASP A 291 10.40 18.16 4.03
C ASP A 291 9.36 18.34 2.92
N SER A 292 8.16 18.75 3.34
CA SER A 292 6.97 18.90 2.49
C SER A 292 6.95 20.16 1.60
N GLN A 293 8.04 20.93 1.60
CA GLN A 293 8.23 22.08 0.70
C GLN A 293 8.80 21.69 -0.66
N ARG A 294 9.31 20.46 -0.81
CA ARG A 294 9.74 19.92 -2.11
C ARG A 294 8.53 19.39 -2.86
N GLY A 295 8.43 19.70 -4.15
CA GLY A 295 7.42 19.14 -5.05
C GLY A 295 7.63 17.65 -5.35
N ALA A 296 6.95 17.15 -6.37
CA ALA A 296 7.06 15.75 -6.80
C ALA A 296 8.53 15.33 -7.02
N SER A 297 8.88 14.15 -6.52
CA SER A 297 10.27 13.71 -6.35
C SER A 297 10.48 12.26 -6.75
N ALA A 298 11.33 12.07 -7.76
CA ALA A 298 11.76 10.77 -8.27
C ALA A 298 13.01 10.29 -7.53
N GLN A 299 13.02 9.03 -7.09
CA GLN A 299 14.16 8.44 -6.39
C GLN A 299 14.46 7.01 -6.86
N ILE A 300 15.74 6.74 -7.12
CA ILE A 300 16.28 5.37 -7.15
C ILE A 300 16.70 4.96 -5.74
N SER A 301 16.23 3.80 -5.30
CA SER A 301 16.57 3.19 -4.02
C SER A 301 17.02 1.75 -4.23
N VAL A 302 17.90 1.25 -3.38
CA VAL A 302 18.30 -0.16 -3.33
C VAL A 302 18.03 -0.71 -1.94
N LEU A 303 17.44 -1.90 -1.89
CA LEU A 303 16.99 -2.56 -0.68
C LEU A 303 17.46 -4.01 -0.70
N ASP A 304 18.05 -4.45 0.41
CA ASP A 304 18.39 -5.87 0.58
C ASP A 304 17.13 -6.68 0.93
N THR A 305 16.92 -7.78 0.21
CA THR A 305 15.77 -8.68 0.42
C THR A 305 16.24 -10.12 0.61
N ARG A 306 15.34 -11.02 1.04
CA ARG A 306 15.67 -12.45 1.22
C ARG A 306 16.12 -13.14 -0.07
N ASP A 307 15.81 -12.56 -1.23
CA ASP A 307 16.18 -13.08 -2.54
C ASP A 307 17.48 -12.43 -3.09
N GLY A 308 18.08 -11.51 -2.33
CA GLY A 308 19.16 -10.61 -2.74
C GLY A 308 18.74 -9.13 -2.86
N PRO A 309 19.65 -8.25 -3.30
CA PRO A 309 19.36 -6.82 -3.46
C PRO A 309 18.40 -6.57 -4.64
N ARG A 310 17.47 -5.63 -4.44
CA ARG A 310 16.53 -5.15 -5.46
C ARG A 310 16.62 -3.63 -5.61
N ILE A 311 16.61 -3.16 -6.85
CA ILE A 311 16.55 -1.73 -7.19
C ILE A 311 15.09 -1.35 -7.37
N TYR A 312 14.66 -0.31 -6.65
CA TYR A 312 13.35 0.30 -6.79
C TYR A 312 13.47 1.70 -7.37
N CYS A 313 12.52 2.08 -8.21
CA CYS A 313 12.27 3.49 -8.52
C CYS A 313 10.94 3.91 -7.91
N CYS A 314 10.86 5.11 -7.35
CA CYS A 314 9.65 5.66 -6.75
C CYS A 314 9.44 7.12 -7.16
N GLU A 315 8.24 7.48 -7.62
CA GLU A 315 7.77 8.86 -7.71
C GLU A 315 6.89 9.14 -6.48
N SER A 316 7.28 10.15 -5.70
CA SER A 316 6.53 10.61 -4.53
C SER A 316 5.93 11.98 -4.79
N VAL A 317 4.65 12.18 -4.48
CA VAL A 317 3.91 13.44 -4.68
C VAL A 317 3.30 13.90 -3.34
N PRO A 318 3.56 15.14 -2.88
CA PRO A 318 2.89 15.69 -1.70
C PRO A 318 1.47 16.15 -2.09
N ASP A 319 0.49 15.86 -1.25
CA ASP A 319 -0.93 16.21 -1.44
C ASP A 319 -1.55 16.62 -0.10
N ARG A 320 -2.78 17.14 -0.14
CA ARG A 320 -3.60 17.49 1.02
C ARG A 320 -4.98 16.88 0.86
N ASP A 321 -5.53 16.29 1.93
CA ASP A 321 -6.87 15.72 1.87
C ASP A 321 -7.97 16.81 1.94
N MET A 322 -9.25 16.42 1.84
CA MET A 322 -10.36 17.40 1.84
C MET A 322 -10.54 18.13 3.19
N ALA A 323 -9.97 17.60 4.28
CA ALA A 323 -9.92 18.25 5.58
C ALA A 323 -8.58 18.99 5.81
N ASP A 324 -7.79 19.21 4.75
CA ASP A 324 -6.50 19.90 4.73
C ASP A 324 -5.36 19.21 5.51
N ASN A 325 -5.49 17.90 5.79
CA ASN A 325 -4.38 17.13 6.38
C ASN A 325 -3.31 16.87 5.30
N PRO A 326 -2.01 17.15 5.56
CA PRO A 326 -0.94 16.83 4.62
C PRO A 326 -0.68 15.32 4.57
N HIS A 327 -0.47 14.79 3.38
CA HIS A 327 -0.07 13.41 3.14
C HIS A 327 0.86 13.30 1.92
N VAL A 328 1.54 12.17 1.79
CA VAL A 328 2.41 11.85 0.65
C VAL A 328 1.89 10.59 -0.03
N LEU A 329 1.68 10.72 -1.33
CA LEU A 329 1.37 9.63 -2.23
C LEU A 329 2.69 9.13 -2.83
N CYS A 330 2.89 7.82 -2.89
CA CYS A 330 4.07 7.22 -3.51
C CYS A 330 3.65 6.09 -4.43
N ALA A 331 4.14 6.10 -5.66
CA ALA A 331 4.04 4.98 -6.60
C ALA A 331 5.45 4.57 -7.00
N GLY A 332 5.69 3.28 -7.15
CA GLY A 332 7.02 2.80 -7.50
C GLY A 332 7.03 1.41 -8.09
N ILE A 333 8.18 1.04 -8.64
CA ILE A 333 8.41 -0.21 -9.36
C ILE A 333 9.67 -0.90 -8.82
N ASP A 334 9.67 -2.24 -8.82
CA ASP A 334 10.92 -3.02 -8.80
C ASP A 334 11.50 -3.03 -10.22
N LEU A 335 12.76 -2.64 -10.39
CA LEU A 335 13.44 -2.58 -11.68
C LEU A 335 14.13 -3.90 -12.05
N ASN A 336 14.39 -4.80 -11.10
CA ASN A 336 15.15 -6.02 -11.39
C ASN A 336 14.52 -6.88 -12.50
N PRO A 337 13.20 -7.17 -12.51
CA PRO A 337 12.58 -7.96 -13.58
C PRO A 337 12.66 -7.31 -14.97
N ALA A 338 12.74 -5.97 -15.05
CA ALA A 338 12.93 -5.25 -16.31
C ALA A 338 14.41 -5.23 -16.76
N LEU A 339 15.35 -5.21 -15.82
CA LEU A 339 16.79 -5.37 -16.11
C LEU A 339 17.09 -6.76 -16.65
N ASP A 340 16.59 -7.82 -16.00
CA ASP A 340 16.76 -9.20 -16.46
C ASP A 340 16.12 -9.41 -17.84
N ALA A 341 14.91 -8.86 -18.07
CA ALA A 341 14.25 -8.91 -19.38
C ALA A 341 14.97 -8.10 -20.47
N ALA A 342 15.79 -7.11 -20.10
CA ALA A 342 16.67 -6.37 -20.99
C ALA A 342 18.06 -7.01 -21.15
N GLY A 343 18.24 -8.27 -20.72
CA GLY A 343 19.50 -9.02 -20.83
C GLY A 343 20.62 -8.51 -19.92
N SER A 344 20.29 -7.73 -18.90
CA SER A 344 21.25 -7.16 -17.93
C SER A 344 21.15 -7.92 -16.59
N PRO A 345 22.26 -8.39 -15.98
CA PRO A 345 22.21 -9.22 -14.78
C PRO A 345 21.73 -8.41 -13.56
N ALA A 346 20.43 -8.44 -13.27
CA ALA A 346 19.83 -7.48 -12.34
C ALA A 346 20.38 -7.60 -10.91
N ARG A 347 20.71 -8.81 -10.48
CA ARG A 347 21.28 -9.08 -9.14
C ARG A 347 22.67 -8.47 -8.97
N GLU A 348 23.51 -8.53 -10.00
CA GLU A 348 24.86 -7.94 -9.97
C GLU A 348 24.80 -6.42 -9.96
N ILE A 349 23.96 -5.85 -10.83
CA ILE A 349 23.71 -4.40 -10.93
C ILE A 349 23.11 -3.86 -9.61
N ALA A 350 22.21 -4.62 -8.96
CA ALA A 350 21.65 -4.27 -7.67
C ALA A 350 22.68 -4.39 -6.52
N GLN A 351 23.59 -5.36 -6.57
CA GLN A 351 24.67 -5.53 -5.60
C GLN A 351 25.70 -4.39 -5.73
N GLU A 352 26.13 -4.06 -6.95
CA GLU A 352 27.03 -2.93 -7.20
C GLU A 352 26.44 -1.61 -6.72
N LEU A 353 25.15 -1.35 -6.97
CA LEU A 353 24.47 -0.15 -6.47
C LEU A 353 24.37 -0.14 -4.94
N LYS A 354 24.13 -1.30 -4.30
CA LYS A 354 24.12 -1.46 -2.85
C LYS A 354 25.49 -1.14 -2.24
N ASP A 355 26.56 -1.65 -2.81
CA ASP A 355 27.92 -1.46 -2.30
C ASP A 355 28.41 -0.02 -2.52
N ALA A 356 28.16 0.54 -3.70
CA ALA A 356 28.43 1.96 -3.99
C ALA A 356 27.66 2.90 -3.05
N CYS A 357 26.42 2.57 -2.69
CA CYS A 357 25.69 3.30 -1.66
C CYS A 357 26.28 3.08 -0.27
N ALA A 358 26.55 1.83 0.15
CA ALA A 358 27.05 1.50 1.49
C ALA A 358 28.37 2.23 1.80
N GLN A 359 29.30 2.31 0.84
CA GLN A 359 30.55 3.05 0.95
C GLN A 359 30.34 4.58 1.12
N GLY A 360 29.28 5.13 0.52
CA GLY A 360 28.88 6.54 0.65
C GLY A 360 28.01 6.86 1.88
N GLY A 361 28.12 6.09 2.97
CA GLY A 361 27.23 6.26 4.14
C GLY A 361 25.77 5.86 3.86
N GLY A 362 25.53 5.13 2.77
CA GLY A 362 24.23 4.70 2.25
C GLY A 362 23.59 5.62 1.20
N ASP A 363 24.27 6.68 0.75
CA ASP A 363 23.84 7.56 -0.34
C ASP A 363 24.98 7.66 -1.38
N SER A 364 24.70 7.51 -2.67
CA SER A 364 25.77 7.57 -3.69
C SER A 364 25.31 7.96 -5.09
N ALA A 365 26.23 8.43 -5.92
CA ALA A 365 25.98 8.67 -7.33
C ALA A 365 25.91 7.34 -8.09
N VAL A 366 24.87 7.14 -8.91
CA VAL A 366 24.65 5.89 -9.64
C VAL A 366 25.81 5.59 -10.61
N PRO A 367 26.53 4.45 -10.47
CA PRO A 367 27.65 4.07 -11.34
C PRO A 367 27.30 4.05 -12.83
N ALA A 368 28.27 4.30 -13.72
CA ALA A 368 28.01 4.58 -15.14
C ALA A 368 27.48 3.39 -15.96
N ASN A 369 27.79 2.16 -15.56
CA ASN A 369 27.19 0.90 -16.01
C ASN A 369 25.76 0.72 -15.46
N VAL A 370 25.58 0.80 -14.14
CA VAL A 370 24.26 0.70 -13.48
C VAL A 370 23.27 1.73 -14.05
N ARG A 371 23.72 2.97 -14.23
CA ARG A 371 22.97 4.08 -14.86
C ARG A 371 22.51 3.74 -16.27
N ARG A 372 23.38 3.16 -17.11
CA ARG A 372 23.02 2.74 -18.48
C ARG A 372 21.98 1.62 -18.47
N ALA A 373 22.12 0.64 -17.58
CA ALA A 373 21.17 -0.47 -17.47
C ALA A 373 19.79 -0.01 -16.98
N ILE A 374 19.73 0.80 -15.90
CA ILE A 374 18.48 1.38 -15.39
C ILE A 374 17.82 2.29 -16.45
N LEU A 375 18.61 3.08 -17.19
CA LEU A 375 18.09 3.93 -18.26
C LEU A 375 17.51 3.11 -19.43
N SER A 376 18.14 1.98 -19.78
CA SER A 376 17.60 1.04 -20.76
C SER A 376 16.25 0.46 -20.30
N ALA A 377 16.19 -0.05 -19.07
CA ALA A 377 14.94 -0.56 -18.48
C ALA A 377 13.84 0.51 -18.40
N GLY A 378 14.17 1.74 -17.96
CA GLY A 378 13.23 2.86 -17.89
C GLY A 378 12.64 3.26 -19.25
N ARG A 379 13.43 3.16 -20.32
CA ARG A 379 12.99 3.39 -21.71
C ARG A 379 12.10 2.26 -22.23
N ILE A 380 12.45 1.00 -21.95
CA ILE A 380 11.64 -0.19 -22.32
C ILE A 380 10.27 -0.14 -21.59
N LEU A 381 10.25 0.27 -20.33
CA LEU A 381 9.02 0.45 -19.55
C LEU A 381 8.25 1.73 -19.93
N ASN A 382 8.88 2.68 -20.63
CA ASN A 382 8.36 4.02 -20.94
C ASN A 382 7.93 4.81 -19.68
N ILE A 383 8.76 4.79 -18.62
CA ILE A 383 8.47 5.44 -17.33
C ILE A 383 9.47 6.58 -17.08
N ALA A 384 9.05 7.82 -17.35
CA ALA A 384 9.94 8.99 -17.37
C ALA A 384 10.54 9.36 -16.00
N TRP A 385 9.87 9.03 -14.89
CA TRP A 385 10.43 9.23 -13.55
C TRP A 385 11.57 8.26 -13.20
N VAL A 386 11.82 7.20 -13.99
CA VAL A 386 13.06 6.41 -13.87
C VAL A 386 14.28 7.24 -14.27
N GLU A 387 14.19 8.00 -15.37
CA GLU A 387 15.26 8.88 -15.83
C GLU A 387 15.44 10.10 -14.90
N ARG A 388 14.34 10.67 -14.37
CA ARG A 388 14.44 11.67 -13.27
C ARG A 388 15.09 11.09 -12.01
N GLY A 389 14.76 9.86 -11.64
CA GLY A 389 15.32 9.21 -10.45
C GLY A 389 16.84 9.08 -10.54
N LEU A 390 17.38 8.83 -11.74
CA LEU A 390 18.82 8.78 -12.02
C LEU A 390 19.54 10.14 -11.92
N ALA A 391 18.82 11.27 -11.95
CA ALA A 391 19.42 12.59 -11.73
C ALA A 391 19.74 12.84 -10.24
N ASN A 392 19.08 12.12 -9.33
CA ASN A 392 19.32 12.18 -7.89
C ASN A 392 20.35 11.11 -7.44
N PRO A 393 21.03 11.30 -6.29
CA PRO A 393 21.76 10.22 -5.64
C PRO A 393 20.84 9.05 -5.29
N ALA A 394 21.29 7.83 -5.56
CA ALA A 394 20.60 6.62 -5.14
C ALA A 394 20.78 6.39 -3.64
N ARG A 395 19.82 5.70 -3.02
CA ARG A 395 19.81 5.43 -1.57
C ARG A 395 19.71 3.97 -1.23
N LEU A 396 20.57 3.54 -0.33
CA LEU A 396 20.41 2.30 0.41
C LEU A 396 19.35 2.51 1.50
N ILE A 397 18.26 1.75 1.41
CA ILE A 397 17.14 1.74 2.36
C ILE A 397 17.03 0.37 3.05
N CYS A 398 16.37 0.32 4.21
CA CYS A 398 16.10 -0.93 4.93
C CYS A 398 14.62 -1.06 5.31
N SER A 399 14.19 -2.29 5.58
CA SER A 399 12.80 -2.60 5.98
C SER A 399 12.52 -2.36 7.47
N ARG A 400 13.56 -2.31 8.31
CA ARG A 400 13.53 -1.94 9.74
C ARG A 400 14.89 -1.34 10.12
N GLY A 401 14.93 -0.44 11.12
CA GLY A 401 16.20 0.14 11.58
C GLY A 401 17.21 -0.87 12.10
N SER A 402 16.76 -1.89 12.82
CA SER A 402 17.57 -3.03 13.30
C SER A 402 18.15 -3.93 12.19
N MET A 403 17.79 -3.71 10.93
CA MET A 403 18.38 -4.36 9.75
C MET A 403 18.93 -3.32 8.77
N CYS A 404 19.55 -2.25 9.28
CA CYS A 404 20.16 -1.20 8.45
C CYS A 404 21.52 -1.66 7.87
N PRO A 405 21.67 -1.78 6.53
CA PRO A 405 22.93 -2.18 5.90
C PRO A 405 23.84 -0.97 5.55
N ARG A 406 23.59 0.21 6.12
CA ARG A 406 24.39 1.42 5.90
C ARG A 406 25.57 1.43 6.89
N ILE A 407 26.71 1.98 6.46
CA ILE A 407 27.94 2.04 7.26
C ILE A 407 28.36 3.52 7.37
N PRO A 408 28.27 4.16 8.55
CA PRO A 408 27.70 3.67 9.80
C PRO A 408 26.18 3.45 9.73
N THR A 409 25.64 2.69 10.68
CA THR A 409 24.20 2.43 10.80
C THR A 409 23.45 3.68 11.27
N CYS A 410 22.20 3.84 10.81
CA CYS A 410 21.36 4.99 11.18
C CYS A 410 20.78 4.92 12.62
N TYR A 411 20.97 3.77 13.26
CA TYR A 411 20.50 3.46 14.61
C TYR A 411 21.74 3.02 15.42
N PRO A 412 21.79 3.32 16.73
CA PRO A 412 22.83 2.78 17.59
C PRO A 412 22.78 1.25 17.56
N ALA A 413 23.93 0.61 17.79
CA ALA A 413 23.98 -0.84 17.94
C ALA A 413 23.21 -1.23 19.21
N VAL A 414 21.98 -1.72 19.03
CA VAL A 414 21.27 -2.45 20.08
C VAL A 414 22.09 -3.70 20.37
N GLU A 415 22.50 -3.90 21.62
CA GLU A 415 23.18 -5.14 22.01
C GLU A 415 22.31 -6.33 21.60
N SER A 416 22.90 -7.27 20.86
CA SER A 416 22.17 -8.43 20.38
C SER A 416 21.73 -9.29 21.56
N ALA A 417 20.47 -9.15 21.97
CA ALA A 417 19.88 -9.93 23.04
C ALA A 417 20.15 -11.42 22.79
N ASP A 418 20.83 -12.07 23.75
CA ASP A 418 21.40 -13.42 23.62
C ASP A 418 20.40 -14.38 22.97
N THR A 419 20.68 -14.73 21.71
CA THR A 419 19.73 -15.40 20.81
C THR A 419 19.47 -16.86 21.18
N LEU A 420 20.20 -17.40 22.16
CA LEU A 420 19.89 -18.70 22.75
C LEU A 420 18.64 -18.61 23.62
N THR A 421 17.58 -19.34 23.27
CA THR A 421 16.45 -19.53 24.19
C THR A 421 16.93 -20.15 25.52
N VAL A 422 16.15 -19.99 26.60
CA VAL A 422 16.45 -20.61 27.90
C VAL A 422 16.65 -22.12 27.75
N MET A 423 15.85 -22.75 26.88
CA MET A 423 15.94 -24.18 26.55
C MET A 423 17.25 -24.55 25.83
N GLU A 424 17.78 -23.69 24.95
CA GLU A 424 19.05 -23.93 24.28
C GLU A 424 20.25 -23.77 25.22
N ARG A 425 20.20 -22.81 26.15
CA ARG A 425 21.18 -22.68 27.24
C ARG A 425 21.19 -23.91 28.14
N MET A 426 20.02 -24.32 28.66
CA MET A 426 19.88 -25.57 29.43
C MET A 426 20.37 -26.81 28.64
N GLN A 427 20.08 -26.89 27.35
CA GLN A 427 20.61 -27.97 26.51
C GLN A 427 22.13 -27.93 26.35
N GLN A 428 22.77 -26.76 26.32
CA GLN A 428 24.23 -26.65 26.27
C GLN A 428 24.86 -27.04 27.61
N GLU A 429 24.25 -26.65 28.74
CA GLU A 429 24.68 -27.05 30.09
C GLU A 429 24.61 -28.58 30.26
N ILE A 430 23.47 -29.19 29.93
CA ILE A 430 23.27 -30.65 29.95
C ILE A 430 24.27 -31.38 29.03
N LYS A 431 24.60 -30.82 27.86
CA LYS A 431 25.61 -31.37 26.94
C LYS A 431 27.05 -31.14 27.42
N GLY A 432 27.27 -30.17 28.31
CA GLY A 432 28.56 -29.85 28.92
C GLY A 432 28.94 -30.80 30.06
N ASP A 433 28.04 -30.99 31.03
CA ASP A 433 28.32 -31.79 32.23
C ASP A 433 28.56 -33.28 31.94
N GLY A 434 28.04 -33.79 30.82
CA GLY A 434 28.30 -35.16 30.34
C GLY A 434 29.80 -35.50 30.14
N LYS A 435 30.71 -34.51 30.16
CA LYS A 435 32.16 -34.72 30.07
C LYS A 435 32.91 -34.81 31.42
N ARG A 436 32.28 -34.54 32.57
CA ARG A 436 32.97 -34.59 33.89
C ARG A 436 32.81 -35.91 34.66
N GLY A 437 31.88 -36.78 34.26
CA GLY A 437 31.49 -37.98 35.02
C GLY A 437 32.29 -39.29 34.84
N ARG A 438 33.48 -39.29 34.21
CA ARG A 438 34.25 -40.55 33.95
C ARG A 438 35.78 -40.45 34.10
N ARG A 439 36.26 -40.07 35.29
CA ARG A 439 37.61 -40.43 35.79
C ARG A 439 37.59 -40.62 37.30
N GLY A 440 38.12 -41.74 37.80
CA GLY A 440 38.39 -41.93 39.23
C GLY A 440 37.61 -43.05 39.93
N LEU A 441 37.88 -44.31 39.59
CA LEU A 441 37.63 -45.46 40.46
C LEU A 441 38.59 -46.60 40.07
N ALA A 442 39.81 -46.51 40.61
CA ALA A 442 40.91 -47.46 40.40
C ALA A 442 41.90 -47.39 41.57
N ARG A 443 41.48 -47.93 42.72
CA ARG A 443 42.32 -48.34 43.86
C ARG A 443 41.50 -49.26 44.76
#